data_AF-A0ABC8U001-F1
#
_entry.id   AF-A0ABC8U001-F1
#
_cell.length_a   1.000
_cell.length_b   1.000
_cell.length_c   1.000
_cell.angle_alpha   90.00
_cell.angle_beta   90.00
_cell.angle_gamma   90.00
#
_symmetry.space_group_name_H-M   'P 1'
#
loop_
_entity.id
_entity.type
_entity.pdbx_description
1 polymer ?
#
loop_
_entity_poly.entity_id
_entity_poly.type
_entity_poly.pdbx_seq_one_letter_code
_entity_poly.pdbx_strand_id
1 'polypeptide(L)'
;MAPEWIKIDQITSKVDVYSFRMVLLEIVSGVRNVEIQSSKTNCEDWYLPRWAFNKVFKEMKLEDILDHRIKQSYDNRNHFDMVNRMVKTAMWCVQDRPDMRPSMGK
;
A
#
# COMPACT_ATOMS: atom_id res chain seq x y z
N MET A 1 -5.83 -10.37 2.13
CA MET A 1 -5.09 -11.63 2.36
C MET A 1 -4.42 -12.06 1.07
N ALA A 2 -3.27 -12.74 1.14
CA ALA A 2 -2.57 -13.28 -0.03
C ALA A 2 -3.46 -14.31 -0.75
N PRO A 3 -3.49 -14.33 -2.09
CA PRO A 3 -4.36 -15.25 -2.84
C PRO A 3 -4.06 -16.71 -2.54
N GLU A 4 -2.78 -17.08 -2.37
CA GLU A 4 -2.36 -18.44 -2.03
C GLU A 4 -2.88 -18.90 -0.65
N TRP A 5 -3.12 -17.96 0.27
CA TRP A 5 -3.68 -18.27 1.59
C TRP A 5 -5.14 -18.71 1.49
N ILE A 6 -5.88 -18.15 0.53
CA ILE A 6 -7.30 -18.47 0.28
C ILE A 6 -7.42 -19.75 -0.56
N LYS A 7 -6.48 -19.96 -1.50
CA LYS A 7 -6.48 -21.09 -2.41
C LYS A 7 -5.92 -22.38 -1.82
N ILE A 8 -5.41 -22.34 -0.58
CA ILE A 8 -4.76 -23.48 0.09
C ILE A 8 -3.55 -23.97 -0.75
N ASP A 9 -2.88 -23.04 -1.42
CA ASP A 9 -1.62 -23.30 -2.11
C ASP A 9 -0.46 -23.34 -1.09
N GLN A 10 0.75 -23.69 -1.54
CA GLN A 10 1.92 -23.72 -0.67
C GLN A 10 2.17 -22.36 0.00
N ILE A 11 2.03 -22.32 1.33
CA ILE A 11 2.29 -21.13 2.14
C ILE A 11 3.79 -20.95 2.28
N THR A 12 4.29 -19.77 1.94
CA THR A 12 5.70 -19.37 2.08
C THR A 12 5.78 -18.01 2.78
N SER A 13 6.98 -17.56 3.15
CA SER A 13 7.18 -16.21 3.73
C SER A 13 6.72 -15.06 2.82
N LYS A 14 6.40 -15.33 1.55
CA LYS A 14 5.83 -14.36 0.61
C LYS A 14 4.43 -13.89 0.99
N VAL A 15 3.69 -14.63 1.83
CA VAL A 15 2.38 -14.20 2.33
C VAL A 15 2.50 -12.99 3.25
N ASP A 16 3.59 -12.91 4.03
CA ASP A 16 3.89 -11.78 4.89
C ASP A 16 4.29 -10.56 4.07
N VAL A 17 5.11 -10.76 3.04
CA VAL A 17 5.46 -9.71 2.06
C VAL A 17 4.19 -9.12 1.43
N TYR A 18 3.25 -9.97 1.01
CA TYR A 18 1.99 -9.53 0.43
C TYR A 18 1.18 -8.67 1.41
N SER A 19 1.11 -9.08 2.67
CA SER A 19 0.38 -8.36 3.72
C SER A 19 1.07 -7.05 4.12
N PHE A 20 2.41 -7.01 4.06
CA PHE A 20 3.21 -5.82 4.37
C PHE A 20 2.89 -4.61 3.49
N ARG A 21 2.35 -4.81 2.27
CA ARG A 21 1.90 -3.69 1.43
C ARG A 21 0.91 -2.78 2.16
N MET A 22 0.03 -3.36 2.97
CA MET A 22 -1.03 -2.61 3.63
C MET A 22 -0.43 -1.75 4.71
N VAL A 23 0.49 -2.31 5.50
CA VAL A 23 1.25 -1.57 6.52
C VAL A 23 1.96 -0.36 5.92
N LEU A 24 2.64 -0.53 4.78
CA LEU A 24 3.30 0.60 4.10
C LEU A 24 2.30 1.69 3.68
N LEU A 25 1.16 1.30 3.11
CA LEU A 25 0.13 2.26 2.68
C LEU A 25 -0.58 2.93 3.86
N GLU A 26 -0.80 2.20 4.96
CA GLU A 26 -1.35 2.74 6.21
C GLU A 26 -0.40 3.76 6.83
N ILE A 27 0.92 3.52 6.81
CA ILE A 27 1.92 4.48 7.31
C ILE A 27 1.92 5.74 6.43
N VAL A 28 1.91 5.60 5.11
CA VAL A 28 1.96 6.75 4.19
C VAL A 28 0.69 7.59 4.27
N SER A 29 -0.48 6.95 4.31
CA SER A 29 -1.78 7.63 4.27
C SER A 29 -2.35 7.99 5.63
N GLY A 30 -1.89 7.35 6.70
CA GLY A 30 -2.45 7.48 8.04
C GLY A 30 -3.86 6.90 8.17
N VAL A 31 -4.38 6.23 7.13
CA VAL A 31 -5.72 5.65 7.11
C VAL A 31 -5.60 4.19 7.51
N ARG A 32 -6.33 3.77 8.55
CA ARG A 32 -6.39 2.36 8.94
C ARG A 32 -7.21 1.56 7.95
N ASN A 33 -6.74 0.37 7.59
CA ASN A 33 -7.45 -0.56 6.71
C ASN A 33 -8.81 -0.99 7.29
N VAL A 34 -8.95 -1.05 8.62
CA VAL A 34 -10.21 -1.40 9.30
C VAL A 34 -11.21 -0.25 9.27
N GLU A 35 -10.75 1.00 9.44
CA GLU A 35 -11.63 2.19 9.44
C GLU A 35 -12.26 2.46 8.07
N ILE A 36 -11.59 2.04 7.01
CA ILE A 36 -12.11 2.07 5.64
C ILE A 36 -13.36 1.19 5.49
N GLN A 37 -13.39 0.03 6.15
CA GLN A 37 -14.56 -0.86 6.11
C GLN A 37 -15.73 -0.32 6.95
N SER A 38 -15.46 0.56 7.92
CA SER A 38 -16.47 0.97 8.91
C SER A 38 -16.98 2.40 8.77
N SER A 39 -16.21 3.35 8.22
CA SER A 39 -16.47 4.78 8.49
C SER A 39 -16.62 5.71 7.28
N LYS A 40 -16.30 5.32 6.04
CA LYS A 40 -16.57 6.19 4.89
C LYS A 40 -17.00 5.40 3.66
N THR A 41 -18.29 5.58 3.35
CA THR A 41 -19.02 5.23 2.12
C THR A 41 -19.43 3.77 1.98
N ASN A 42 -20.74 3.57 1.76
CA ASN A 42 -21.39 2.40 1.18
C ASN A 42 -20.89 2.14 -0.26
N CYS A 43 -19.58 2.08 -0.46
CA CYS A 43 -18.95 1.84 -1.73
C CYS A 43 -18.15 0.55 -1.59
N GLU A 44 -18.79 -0.56 -1.94
CA GLU A 44 -18.20 -1.89 -2.06
C GLU A 44 -16.87 -1.88 -2.87
N ASP A 45 -16.61 -0.82 -3.63
CA ASP A 45 -15.45 -0.66 -4.51
C ASP A 45 -14.25 0.09 -3.91
N TRP A 46 -14.35 0.63 -2.69
CA TRP A 46 -13.23 1.40 -2.13
C TRP A 46 -12.11 0.48 -1.60
N TYR A 47 -10.96 0.52 -2.28
CA TYR A 47 -9.79 -0.29 -1.95
C TYR A 47 -8.52 0.58 -1.90
N LEU A 48 -7.91 0.70 -0.71
CA LEU A 48 -6.77 1.60 -0.45
C LEU A 48 -5.60 1.40 -1.44
N PRO A 49 -5.12 0.17 -1.72
CA PRO A 49 -4.06 -0.03 -2.71
C PRO A 49 -4.44 0.44 -4.11
N ARG A 50 -5.69 0.25 -4.54
CA ARG A 50 -6.14 0.71 -5.86
C ARG A 50 -6.22 2.23 -5.93
N TRP A 51 -6.72 2.87 -4.88
CA TRP A 51 -6.75 4.32 -4.79
C TRP A 51 -5.33 4.92 -4.80
N ALA A 52 -4.43 4.40 -3.95
CA ALA A 52 -3.04 4.85 -3.90
C ALA A 52 -2.33 4.65 -5.24
N PHE A 53 -2.59 3.52 -5.92
CA PHE A 53 -2.05 3.26 -7.26
C PHE A 53 -2.51 4.31 -8.28
N ASN A 54 -3.81 4.61 -8.33
CA ASN A 54 -4.34 5.60 -9.26
C ASN A 54 -3.74 6.99 -8.99
N LYS A 55 -3.68 7.41 -7.72
CA LYS A 55 -3.12 8.70 -7.34
C LYS A 55 -1.64 8.85 -7.70
N VAL A 56 -0.83 7.86 -7.40
CA VAL A 56 0.64 7.96 -7.59
C VAL A 56 1.04 7.67 -9.03
N PHE A 57 0.46 6.67 -9.69
CA PHE A 57 0.95 6.19 -11.01
C PHE A 57 0.12 6.67 -12.19
N LYS A 58 -1.15 7.07 -12.02
CA LYS A 58 -1.97 7.63 -13.11
C LYS A 58 -2.07 9.15 -13.04
N GLU A 59 -2.32 9.67 -11.85
CA GLU A 59 -2.48 11.12 -11.64
C GLU A 59 -1.16 11.83 -11.34
N MET A 60 -0.09 11.09 -11.00
CA MET A 60 1.21 11.63 -10.57
C MET A 60 1.10 12.57 -9.36
N LYS A 61 0.12 12.31 -8.48
CA LYS A 61 -0.18 13.09 -7.27
C LYS A 61 0.10 12.28 -6.00
N LEU A 62 1.38 12.13 -5.68
CA LEU A 62 1.81 11.43 -4.46
C LEU A 62 1.38 12.17 -3.18
N GLU A 63 1.34 13.51 -3.21
CA GLU A 63 0.98 14.32 -2.03
C GLU A 63 -0.49 14.17 -1.59
N ASP A 64 -1.34 13.67 -2.49
CA ASP A 64 -2.76 13.39 -2.20
C ASP A 64 -2.93 12.18 -1.28
N ILE A 65 -1.94 11.30 -1.22
CA ILE A 65 -2.01 10.07 -0.42
C ILE A 65 -1.30 10.19 0.92
N LEU A 66 -0.73 11.35 1.25
CA LEU A 66 -0.03 11.59 2.51
C LEU A 66 -1.01 11.77 3.67
N ASP A 67 -0.64 11.22 4.82
CA ASP A 67 -1.33 11.50 6.08
C ASP A 67 -1.41 13.01 6.34
N HIS A 68 -2.62 13.52 6.58
CA HIS A 68 -2.86 14.91 6.95
C HIS A 68 -1.99 15.40 8.13
N ARG A 69 -1.62 14.51 9.06
CA ARG A 69 -0.77 14.83 10.22
C ARG A 69 0.69 15.12 9.86
N ILE A 70 1.19 14.53 8.77
CA ILE A 70 2.57 14.74 8.29
C ILE A 70 2.64 15.70 7.11
N LYS A 71 1.51 16.00 6.47
CA LYS A 71 1.46 16.85 5.27
C LYS A 71 2.03 18.25 5.50
N GLN A 72 1.93 18.79 6.73
CA GLN A 72 2.50 20.10 7.07
C GLN A 72 4.03 20.09 7.19
N SER A 73 4.64 18.96 7.55
CA SER A 73 6.10 18.79 7.65
C SER A 73 6.71 18.13 6.41
N TYR A 74 5.89 17.73 5.44
CA TYR A 74 6.33 17.15 4.19
C TYR A 74 6.94 18.23 3.28
N ASP A 75 8.26 18.17 3.13
CA ASP A 75 8.98 18.85 2.06
C ASP A 75 9.24 17.90 0.89
N ASN A 76 8.73 18.27 -0.29
CA ASN A 76 8.88 17.48 -1.51
C ASN A 76 10.35 17.25 -1.90
N ARG A 77 11.26 18.20 -1.66
CA ARG A 77 12.69 18.02 -2.02
C ARG A 77 13.38 16.95 -1.18
N ASN A 78 13.01 16.86 0.09
CA ASN A 78 13.68 16.00 1.07
C ASN A 78 12.99 14.65 1.23
N HIS A 79 11.67 14.57 1.04
CA HIS A 79 10.89 13.39 1.40
C HIS A 79 10.28 12.63 0.23
N PHE A 80 10.18 13.24 -0.96
CA PHE A 80 9.51 12.63 -2.11
C PHE A 80 10.07 11.25 -2.43
N ASP A 81 11.40 11.12 -2.52
CA ASP A 81 12.04 9.84 -2.88
C ASP A 81 11.74 8.74 -1.87
N MET A 82 11.72 9.07 -0.58
CA MET A 82 11.40 8.12 0.48
C MET A 82 9.95 7.65 0.37
N VAL A 83 8.99 8.58 0.26
CA VAL A 83 7.57 8.21 0.15
C VAL A 83 7.29 7.47 -1.15
N ASN A 84 7.85 7.91 -2.26
CA ASN A 84 7.72 7.26 -3.56
C ASN A 84 8.26 5.82 -3.52
N ARG A 85 9.40 5.59 -2.85
CA ARG A 85 9.92 4.24 -2.61
C ARG A 85 8.97 3.41 -1.77
N MET A 86 8.43 3.93 -0.67
CA MET A 86 7.47 3.19 0.16
C MET A 86 6.25 2.73 -0.66
N VAL A 87 5.68 3.63 -1.46
CA VAL A 87 4.51 3.32 -2.30
C VAL A 87 4.87 2.31 -3.39
N LYS A 88 6.00 2.48 -4.08
CA LYS A 88 6.47 1.52 -5.09
C LYS A 88 6.72 0.15 -4.50
N THR A 89 7.34 0.07 -3.32
CA THR A 89 7.54 -1.19 -2.60
C THR A 89 6.21 -1.82 -2.23
N ALA A 90 5.23 -1.05 -1.75
CA ALA A 90 3.89 -1.56 -1.48
C ALA A 90 3.23 -2.15 -2.74
N MET A 91 3.35 -1.48 -3.90
CA MET A 91 2.85 -2.01 -5.17
C MET A 91 3.65 -3.21 -5.67
N TRP A 92 4.94 -3.32 -5.34
CA TRP A 92 5.73 -4.50 -5.66
C TRP A 92 5.36 -5.71 -4.79
N CYS A 93 4.90 -5.48 -3.57
CA CYS A 93 4.40 -6.54 -2.69
C CYS A 93 3.03 -7.11 -3.12
N VAL A 94 2.24 -6.39 -3.92
CA VAL A 94 0.88 -6.83 -4.32
C VAL A 94 0.84 -7.91 -5.40
N GLN A 95 1.99 -8.26 -6.00
CA GLN A 95 2.06 -9.17 -7.14
C GLN A 95 1.35 -10.50 -6.86
N ASP A 96 0.50 -10.94 -7.78
CA ASP A 96 -0.27 -12.18 -7.60
C ASP A 96 0.66 -13.39 -7.47
N ARG A 97 1.71 -13.43 -8.30
CA ARG A 97 2.75 -14.46 -8.25
C ARG A 97 3.69 -14.23 -7.06
N PRO A 98 3.79 -15.18 -6.10
CA PRO A 98 4.67 -15.03 -4.93
C PRO A 98 6.14 -14.79 -5.28
N ASP A 99 6.64 -15.42 -6.36
CA ASP A 99 8.03 -15.31 -6.80
C ASP A 99 8.41 -13.91 -7.27
N MET A 100 7.43 -13.14 -7.76
CA MET A 100 7.64 -11.77 -8.26
C MET A 100 7.68 -10.75 -7.14
N ARG A 101 7.23 -11.10 -5.93
CA ARG A 101 7.30 -10.24 -4.76
C ARG A 101 8.74 -10.15 -4.28
N PRO A 102 9.18 -9.04 -3.66
CA PRO A 102 10.51 -8.96 -3.06
C PRO A 102 10.66 -9.95 -1.87
N SER A 103 11.88 -10.12 -1.37
CA SER A 103 12.11 -10.74 -0.05
C SER A 103 11.93 -9.69 1.05
N MET A 104 11.54 -10.09 2.26
CA MET A 104 11.39 -9.14 3.38
C MET A 104 12.69 -8.39 3.73
N GLY A 105 13.86 -9.03 3.55
CA GLY A 105 15.15 -8.42 3.85
C GLY A 105 15.78 -7.61 2.71
N LYS A 106 15.01 -7.26 1.66
CA LYS A 106 15.51 -6.44 0.53
C LYS A 106 15.34 -4.95 0.79
#